data_AF-A0A9N9V2F7-F1
#
_entry.id   AF-A0A9N9V2F7-F1
#
_cell.length_a   1.000
_cell.length_b   1.000
_cell.length_c   1.000
_cell.angle_alpha   90.00
_cell.angle_beta   90.00
_cell.angle_gamma   90.00
#
_symmetry.space_group_name_H-M   'P 1'
#
loop_
_entity.id
_entity.type
_entity.pdbx_description
1 polymer ?
#
loop_
_entity_poly.entity_id
_entity_poly.type
_entity_poly.pdbx_seq_one_letter_code
_entity_poly.pdbx_strand_id
1 'polypeptide(L)'
;MPVQKYPLSPPSLDELAQTLSAPLAANYEESAVSVVDCPDLRQAPFHLASQGLSGDEKIADVGGQPNLFPQPNLESKWSMVSIGTAIDMSADKGSLIGAGAGPFHILGQNSELAPNLSWKDGTVTNESRFIKIDGATNAVVVDKSPSVDCGLMVNLFGSLGEPGPVLKITARKRKGQEKSFSECIRKGLHAAYGDLRTVSLGGVFVVKSGKALYHVMPDFPSQPFNGRKDVDNWLTFHDFNGPIVCLSVLHSADPGNEMGLRIEHTHCFSATGENSGGHYHYDLDVTAETVEYEAYFNTAKVIYRIDRATAA
;
A
#
# COMPACT_ATOMS: atom_id res chain seq x y z
N MET A 1 15.85 -10.98 11.89
CA MET A 1 14.46 -10.57 11.62
C MET A 1 13.53 -11.56 12.31
N PRO A 2 13.09 -11.30 13.55
CA PRO A 2 12.04 -12.09 14.20
C PRO A 2 10.76 -12.09 13.35
N VAL A 3 10.04 -13.22 13.29
CA VAL A 3 8.84 -13.38 12.47
C VAL A 3 7.73 -14.03 13.29
N GLN A 4 6.56 -13.39 13.34
CA GLN A 4 5.32 -13.96 13.84
C GLN A 4 4.39 -14.22 12.66
N LYS A 5 3.84 -15.43 12.55
CA LYS A 5 2.94 -15.84 11.47
C LYS A 5 1.52 -15.95 12.01
N TYR A 6 0.55 -15.46 11.25
CA TYR A 6 -0.88 -15.59 11.54
C TYR A 6 -1.62 -16.12 10.30
N PRO A 7 -2.05 -17.40 10.30
CA PRO A 7 -2.87 -17.95 9.23
C PRO A 7 -4.24 -17.26 9.16
N LEU A 8 -4.70 -16.96 7.94
CA LEU A 8 -6.02 -16.42 7.67
C LEU A 8 -6.92 -17.50 7.05
N SER A 9 -8.22 -17.34 7.23
CA SER A 9 -9.26 -18.10 6.51
C SER A 9 -10.14 -17.11 5.74
N PRO A 10 -9.58 -16.51 4.66
CA PRO A 10 -10.28 -15.46 3.94
C PRO A 10 -11.55 -16.01 3.28
N PRO A 11 -12.60 -15.19 3.17
CA PRO A 11 -13.74 -15.48 2.31
C PRO A 11 -13.34 -15.69 0.85
N SER A 12 -14.21 -16.32 0.05
CA SER A 12 -14.00 -16.40 -1.40
C SER A 12 -14.07 -15.01 -2.03
N LEU A 13 -13.45 -14.83 -3.20
CA LEU A 13 -13.54 -13.57 -3.93
C LEU A 13 -15.00 -13.23 -4.29
N ASP A 14 -15.84 -14.23 -4.58
CA ASP A 14 -17.27 -14.01 -4.83
C ASP A 14 -18.02 -13.50 -3.59
N GLU A 15 -17.73 -14.06 -2.40
CA GLU A 15 -18.31 -13.59 -1.14
C GLU A 15 -17.85 -12.15 -0.83
N LEU A 16 -16.57 -11.84 -1.05
CA LEU A 16 -16.04 -10.48 -0.89
C LEU A 16 -16.70 -9.52 -1.87
N ALA A 17 -16.92 -9.92 -3.13
CA ALA A 17 -17.56 -9.08 -4.13
C ALA A 17 -19.00 -8.72 -3.74
N GLN A 18 -19.75 -9.70 -3.26
CA GLN A 18 -21.10 -9.49 -2.73
C GLN A 18 -21.09 -8.58 -1.50
N THR A 19 -20.19 -8.85 -0.55
CA THR A 19 -20.05 -8.11 0.70
C THR A 19 -19.74 -6.62 0.48
N LEU A 20 -18.82 -6.32 -0.45
CA LEU A 20 -18.36 -4.96 -0.72
C LEU A 20 -19.32 -4.14 -1.59
N SER A 21 -20.27 -4.78 -2.28
CA SER A 21 -21.18 -4.10 -3.19
C SER A 21 -22.03 -3.03 -2.48
N ALA A 22 -22.63 -3.35 -1.33
CA ALA A 22 -23.51 -2.42 -0.62
C ALA A 22 -22.76 -1.24 0.03
N PRO A 23 -21.63 -1.42 0.75
CA PRO A 23 -20.84 -0.31 1.28
C PRO A 23 -20.37 0.67 0.20
N LEU A 24 -19.88 0.16 -0.94
CA LEU A 24 -19.43 1.01 -2.05
C LEU A 24 -20.60 1.75 -2.71
N ALA A 25 -21.75 1.08 -2.92
CA ALA A 25 -22.94 1.72 -3.48
C ALA A 25 -23.57 2.76 -2.54
N ALA A 26 -23.33 2.66 -1.23
CA ALA A 26 -23.71 3.69 -0.27
C ALA A 26 -22.81 4.94 -0.39
N ASN A 27 -21.53 4.76 -0.74
CA ASN A 27 -20.55 5.85 -0.77
C ASN A 27 -20.35 6.49 -2.15
N TYR A 28 -20.68 5.80 -3.23
CA TYR A 28 -20.49 6.26 -4.61
C TYR A 28 -21.81 6.21 -5.41
N GLU A 29 -21.99 7.13 -6.36
CA GLU A 29 -23.16 7.13 -7.25
C GLU A 29 -23.13 5.89 -8.15
N GLU A 30 -21.97 5.59 -8.73
CA GLU A 30 -21.74 4.43 -9.58
C GLU A 30 -20.66 3.56 -8.94
N SER A 31 -20.96 2.30 -8.64
CA SER A 31 -19.95 1.35 -8.18
C SER A 31 -20.26 -0.06 -8.65
N ALA A 32 -19.22 -0.87 -8.83
CA ALA A 32 -19.33 -2.28 -9.15
C ALA A 32 -18.19 -3.05 -8.50
N VAL A 33 -18.51 -4.24 -8.01
CA VAL A 33 -17.54 -5.20 -7.51
C VAL A 33 -17.79 -6.54 -8.21
N SER A 34 -16.74 -7.14 -8.76
CA SER A 34 -16.84 -8.39 -9.50
C SER A 34 -15.57 -9.20 -9.38
N VAL A 35 -15.67 -10.51 -9.59
CA VAL A 35 -14.51 -11.38 -9.77
C VAL A 35 -14.22 -11.47 -11.26
N VAL A 36 -12.98 -11.19 -11.65
CA VAL A 36 -12.54 -11.23 -13.05
C VAL A 36 -11.18 -11.90 -13.14
N ASP A 37 -10.85 -12.42 -14.32
CA ASP A 37 -9.45 -12.75 -14.62
C ASP A 37 -8.61 -11.48 -14.59
N CYS A 38 -7.51 -11.51 -13.85
CA CYS A 38 -6.62 -10.37 -13.67
C CYS A 38 -6.09 -9.92 -15.04
N PRO A 39 -6.26 -8.64 -15.43
CA PRO A 39 -5.61 -8.12 -16.62
C PRO A 39 -4.09 -8.15 -16.45
N ASP A 40 -3.34 -7.99 -17.53
CA ASP A 40 -1.88 -7.83 -17.43
C ASP A 40 -1.52 -6.49 -16.78
N LEU A 41 -1.22 -6.52 -15.48
CA LEU A 41 -0.93 -5.33 -14.67
C LEU A 41 0.44 -4.70 -14.98
N ARG A 42 1.25 -5.30 -15.86
CA ARG A 42 2.46 -4.64 -16.40
C ARG A 42 2.10 -3.52 -17.38
N GLN A 43 0.91 -3.59 -17.96
CA GLN A 43 0.44 -2.60 -18.93
C GLN A 43 -0.07 -1.34 -18.25
N ALA A 44 -0.20 -0.27 -19.05
CA ALA A 44 -0.86 0.95 -18.60
C ALA A 44 -2.31 0.64 -18.15
N PRO A 45 -2.81 1.32 -17.11
CA PRO A 45 -2.15 2.39 -16.35
C PRO A 45 -1.28 1.91 -15.18
N PHE A 46 -1.19 0.61 -14.90
CA PHE A 46 -0.68 0.09 -13.62
C PHE A 46 0.85 -0.02 -13.55
N HIS A 47 1.50 -0.42 -14.64
CA HIS A 47 2.96 -0.51 -14.74
C HIS A 47 3.62 -1.33 -13.60
N LEU A 48 2.98 -2.42 -13.17
CA LEU A 48 3.54 -3.33 -12.17
C LEU A 48 4.69 -4.18 -12.74
N ALA A 49 5.55 -4.67 -11.86
CA ALA A 49 6.63 -5.59 -12.20
C ALA A 49 6.14 -7.02 -12.47
N SER A 50 4.91 -7.37 -12.07
CA SER A 50 4.27 -8.68 -12.28
C SER A 50 3.01 -8.59 -13.13
N GLN A 51 2.67 -9.70 -13.79
CA GLN A 51 1.49 -9.77 -14.66
C GLN A 51 0.18 -9.73 -13.87
N GLY A 52 0.12 -10.37 -12.71
CA GLY A 52 -1.08 -10.40 -11.87
C GLY A 52 -0.76 -10.39 -10.38
N LEU A 53 -1.76 -10.78 -9.58
CA LEU A 53 -1.76 -10.75 -8.11
C LEU A 53 -2.03 -12.12 -7.47
N SER A 54 -2.03 -13.19 -8.27
CA SER A 54 -2.44 -14.52 -7.82
C SER A 54 -1.26 -15.44 -7.53
N GLY A 55 -1.55 -16.44 -6.70
CA GLY A 55 -0.64 -17.48 -6.28
C GLY A 55 0.03 -17.14 -4.95
N ASP A 56 -0.13 -18.02 -3.96
CA ASP A 56 0.57 -17.97 -2.67
C ASP A 56 0.53 -16.59 -1.97
N GLU A 57 -0.67 -16.02 -1.87
CA GLU A 57 -0.94 -14.64 -1.42
C GLU A 57 -0.68 -14.44 0.08
N LYS A 58 0.13 -13.44 0.43
CA LYS A 58 0.60 -13.18 1.80
C LYS A 58 0.72 -11.69 2.09
N ILE A 59 0.68 -11.32 3.37
CA ILE A 59 1.08 -9.99 3.84
C ILE A 59 2.40 -10.06 4.61
N ALA A 60 3.28 -9.09 4.38
CA ALA A 60 4.37 -8.75 5.27
C ALA A 60 4.11 -7.38 5.91
N ASP A 61 4.08 -7.31 7.25
CA ASP A 61 4.09 -6.08 8.02
C ASP A 61 5.42 -6.00 8.77
N VAL A 62 6.35 -5.17 8.27
CA VAL A 62 7.75 -5.11 8.71
C VAL A 62 8.03 -3.83 9.46
N GLY A 63 8.71 -3.92 10.60
CA GLY A 63 9.12 -2.74 11.36
C GLY A 63 7.93 -2.03 11.99
N GLY A 64 7.76 -0.72 11.77
CA GLY A 64 6.54 0.01 12.15
C GLY A 64 6.78 1.47 12.46
N GLN A 65 5.70 2.23 12.68
CA GLN A 65 5.77 3.65 13.05
C GLN A 65 6.67 3.95 14.28
N PRO A 66 6.79 3.07 15.29
CA PRO A 66 7.73 3.28 16.40
C PRO A 66 9.21 3.32 15.98
N ASN A 67 9.59 2.88 14.77
CA ASN A 67 10.94 3.10 14.25
C ASN A 67 11.16 4.53 13.74
N LEU A 68 10.11 5.32 13.48
CA LEU A 68 10.21 6.72 13.08
C LEU A 68 10.10 7.67 14.28
N PHE A 69 9.24 7.33 15.24
CA PHE A 69 8.86 8.19 16.37
C PHE A 69 9.27 7.57 17.71
N PRO A 70 9.78 8.34 18.69
CA PRO A 70 9.99 9.80 18.66
C PRO A 70 11.27 10.23 17.93
N GLN A 71 12.23 9.33 17.76
CA GLN A 71 13.44 9.57 16.99
C GLN A 71 13.60 8.46 15.96
N PRO A 72 13.99 8.77 14.71
CA PRO A 72 14.19 7.74 13.69
C PRO A 72 15.29 6.74 14.09
N ASN A 73 14.96 5.46 14.11
CA ASN A 73 15.91 4.37 14.24
C ASN A 73 16.48 4.02 12.86
N LEU A 74 17.57 4.69 12.47
CA LEU A 74 18.21 4.52 11.16
C LEU A 74 18.92 3.16 10.97
N GLU A 75 18.94 2.30 11.99
CA GLU A 75 19.37 0.90 11.85
C GLU A 75 18.25 -0.03 11.38
N SER A 76 16.99 0.43 11.41
CA SER A 76 15.83 -0.30 10.87
C SER A 76 15.83 -0.27 9.35
N LYS A 77 16.59 -1.18 8.74
CA LYS A 77 16.81 -1.30 7.29
C LYS A 77 16.63 -2.76 6.87
N TRP A 78 15.96 -2.99 5.76
CA TRP A 78 15.75 -4.33 5.22
C TRP A 78 15.87 -4.34 3.69
N SER A 79 16.15 -5.52 3.13
CA SER A 79 16.00 -5.78 1.71
C SER A 79 14.64 -6.44 1.46
N MET A 80 13.88 -5.96 0.47
CA MET A 80 12.59 -6.55 0.12
C MET A 80 12.72 -7.99 -0.40
N VAL A 81 13.87 -8.37 -0.99
CA VAL A 81 14.13 -9.77 -1.39
C VAL A 81 14.29 -10.67 -0.15
N SER A 82 15.00 -10.18 0.87
CA SER A 82 15.11 -10.89 2.16
C SER A 82 13.78 -10.99 2.88
N ILE A 83 12.92 -9.95 2.79
CA ILE A 83 11.54 -10.00 3.30
C ILE A 83 10.74 -11.07 2.56
N GLY A 84 10.84 -11.15 1.22
CA GLY A 84 10.21 -12.22 0.43
C GLY A 84 10.58 -13.62 0.92
N THR A 85 11.86 -13.83 1.24
CA THR A 85 12.33 -15.09 1.85
C THR A 85 11.74 -15.31 3.25
N ALA A 86 11.67 -14.26 4.07
CA ALA A 86 11.16 -14.33 5.45
C ALA A 86 9.64 -14.61 5.54
N ILE A 87 8.88 -14.33 4.47
CA ILE A 87 7.46 -14.70 4.36
C ILE A 87 7.24 -16.01 3.59
N ASP A 88 8.27 -16.85 3.48
CA ASP A 88 8.25 -18.12 2.78
C ASP A 88 7.78 -18.00 1.31
N MET A 89 8.12 -16.91 0.60
CA MET A 89 7.94 -16.91 -0.86
C MET A 89 8.95 -17.84 -1.53
N SER A 90 8.57 -18.38 -2.68
CA SER A 90 9.49 -19.14 -3.53
C SER A 90 10.69 -18.28 -3.94
N ALA A 91 11.90 -18.85 -3.87
CA ALA A 91 13.11 -18.20 -4.38
C ALA A 91 13.10 -18.09 -5.91
N ASP A 92 12.38 -18.98 -6.60
CA ASP A 92 12.36 -19.05 -8.06
C ASP A 92 11.41 -18.01 -8.68
N LYS A 93 10.35 -17.62 -7.96
CA LYS A 93 9.34 -16.71 -8.50
C LYS A 93 8.54 -16.02 -7.40
N GLY A 94 8.31 -14.73 -7.56
CA GLY A 94 7.40 -13.96 -6.71
C GLY A 94 7.31 -12.50 -7.08
N SER A 95 6.47 -11.78 -6.34
CA SER A 95 6.21 -10.35 -6.48
C SER A 95 5.88 -9.74 -5.14
N LEU A 96 6.25 -8.48 -4.95
CA LEU A 96 5.92 -7.67 -3.79
C LEU A 96 5.47 -6.29 -4.25
N ILE A 97 4.30 -5.88 -3.77
CA ILE A 97 3.76 -4.52 -3.93
C ILE A 97 3.32 -3.95 -2.58
N GLY A 98 3.32 -2.63 -2.41
CA GLY A 98 2.76 -2.03 -1.19
C GLY A 98 3.26 -0.63 -0.88
N ALA A 99 3.55 -0.36 0.39
CA ALA A 99 3.87 0.98 0.91
C ALA A 99 4.88 0.92 2.05
N GLY A 100 5.82 1.87 2.12
CA GLY A 100 6.78 1.97 3.22
C GLY A 100 7.70 3.17 3.12
N ALA A 101 8.69 3.26 4.00
CA ALA A 101 9.73 4.29 3.90
C ALA A 101 10.89 3.81 3.01
N GLY A 102 11.41 4.73 2.21
CA GLY A 102 12.46 4.46 1.24
C GLY A 102 13.83 4.20 1.86
N PRO A 103 14.76 3.66 1.05
CA PRO A 103 16.11 3.31 1.52
C PRO A 103 16.95 4.56 1.71
N PHE A 104 16.76 5.26 2.83
CA PHE A 104 17.46 6.50 3.14
C PHE A 104 18.99 6.34 3.16
N HIS A 105 19.50 5.15 3.49
CA HIS A 105 20.92 4.81 3.44
C HIS A 105 21.49 4.73 2.02
N ILE A 106 20.64 4.59 1.00
CA ILE A 106 21.01 4.62 -0.42
C ILE A 106 20.74 5.99 -1.03
N LEU A 107 19.61 6.60 -0.70
CA LEU A 107 19.18 7.89 -1.26
C LEU A 107 19.85 9.10 -0.60
N GLY A 108 20.43 8.92 0.59
CA GLY A 108 21.04 9.99 1.39
C GLY A 108 20.04 10.90 2.11
N GLN A 109 18.73 10.60 2.04
CA GLN A 109 17.65 11.35 2.70
C GLN A 109 16.41 10.48 2.89
N ASN A 110 15.49 10.92 3.74
CA ASN A 110 14.18 10.29 3.87
C ASN A 110 13.34 10.38 2.58
N SER A 111 12.43 9.41 2.41
CA SER A 111 11.48 9.34 1.30
C SER A 111 10.35 8.37 1.61
N GLU A 112 9.21 8.54 0.94
CA GLU A 112 8.23 7.47 0.77
C GLU A 112 8.73 6.46 -0.28
N LEU A 113 8.28 5.21 -0.16
CA LEU A 113 8.53 4.14 -1.12
C LEU A 113 7.20 3.53 -1.56
N ALA A 114 7.01 3.37 -2.85
CA ALA A 114 6.00 2.49 -3.44
C ALA A 114 6.70 1.21 -3.95
N PRO A 115 6.85 0.18 -3.09
CA PRO A 115 7.36 -1.14 -3.48
C PRO A 115 6.63 -1.70 -4.68
N ASN A 116 7.35 -2.06 -5.74
CA ASN A 116 6.82 -2.71 -6.93
C ASN A 116 7.94 -3.55 -7.55
N LEU A 117 8.07 -4.81 -7.13
CA LEU A 117 9.14 -5.67 -7.64
C LEU A 117 8.63 -7.09 -7.90
N SER A 118 9.30 -7.77 -8.82
CA SER A 118 9.10 -9.19 -9.08
C SER A 118 10.45 -9.87 -9.24
N TRP A 119 10.46 -11.19 -9.05
CA TRP A 119 11.61 -12.01 -9.38
C TRP A 119 11.17 -13.28 -10.10
N LYS A 120 12.03 -13.74 -10.99
CA LYS A 120 11.89 -15.00 -11.68
C LYS A 120 13.26 -15.56 -12.06
N ASP A 121 13.50 -16.83 -11.75
CA ASP A 121 14.71 -17.56 -12.14
C ASP A 121 16.00 -16.79 -11.75
N GLY A 122 16.03 -16.25 -10.52
CA GLY A 122 17.15 -15.45 -9.99
C GLY A 122 17.27 -14.01 -10.52
N THR A 123 16.41 -13.59 -11.44
CA THR A 123 16.39 -12.22 -11.97
C THR A 123 15.35 -11.37 -11.26
N VAL A 124 15.76 -10.23 -10.72
CA VAL A 124 14.87 -9.25 -10.07
C VAL A 124 14.51 -8.13 -11.04
N THR A 125 13.22 -7.85 -11.18
CA THR A 125 12.70 -6.65 -11.85
C THR A 125 12.22 -5.68 -10.77
N ASN A 126 12.88 -4.53 -10.66
CA ASN A 126 12.52 -3.49 -9.68
C ASN A 126 11.87 -2.30 -10.40
N GLU A 127 10.56 -2.16 -10.22
CA GLU A 127 9.77 -1.01 -10.66
C GLU A 127 9.33 -0.12 -9.50
N SER A 128 9.90 -0.32 -8.30
CA SER A 128 9.59 0.50 -7.14
C SER A 128 9.93 1.96 -7.41
N ARG A 129 9.14 2.87 -6.84
CA ARG A 129 9.37 4.32 -6.92
C ARG A 129 9.64 4.87 -5.53
N PHE A 130 10.60 5.78 -5.39
CA PHE A 130 10.68 6.63 -4.21
C PHE A 130 9.98 7.96 -4.50
N ILE A 131 9.45 8.58 -3.45
CA ILE A 131 8.86 9.91 -3.49
C ILE A 131 9.48 10.73 -2.37
N LYS A 132 10.09 11.86 -2.71
CA LYS A 132 10.82 12.69 -1.74
C LYS A 132 10.55 14.18 -1.96
N ILE A 133 10.85 14.97 -0.93
CA ILE A 133 10.94 16.43 -1.06
C ILE A 133 12.37 16.79 -1.46
N ASP A 134 12.51 17.56 -2.54
CA ASP A 134 13.77 18.13 -2.96
C ASP A 134 14.18 19.26 -2.00
N GLY A 135 15.36 19.16 -1.39
CA GLY A 135 15.80 20.09 -0.36
C GLY A 135 16.10 21.52 -0.85
N ALA A 136 16.31 21.72 -2.17
CA ALA A 136 16.60 23.04 -2.73
C ALA A 136 15.33 23.78 -3.17
N THR A 137 14.37 23.05 -3.73
CA THR A 137 13.15 23.59 -4.35
C THR A 137 11.89 23.38 -3.52
N ASN A 138 11.93 22.49 -2.51
CA ASN A 138 10.78 21.98 -1.76
C ASN A 138 9.71 21.31 -2.64
N ALA A 139 10.04 20.96 -3.89
CA ALA A 139 9.14 20.25 -4.78
C ALA A 139 9.12 18.75 -4.47
N VAL A 140 8.00 18.10 -4.79
CA VAL A 140 7.93 16.62 -4.81
C VAL A 140 8.74 16.11 -6.00
N VAL A 141 9.49 15.04 -5.78
CA VAL A 141 10.27 14.32 -6.80
C VAL A 141 9.91 12.84 -6.72
N VAL A 142 9.61 12.25 -7.87
CA VAL A 142 9.30 10.83 -8.02
C VAL A 142 10.29 10.21 -9.01
N ASP A 143 10.96 9.12 -8.63
CA ASP A 143 11.85 8.40 -9.54
C ASP A 143 11.92 6.90 -9.19
N LYS A 144 12.51 6.09 -10.08
CA LYS A 144 12.80 4.67 -9.84
C LYS A 144 13.72 4.53 -8.64
N SER A 145 13.39 3.61 -7.74
CA SER A 145 14.30 3.24 -6.65
C SER A 145 15.55 2.55 -7.24
N PRO A 146 16.76 3.03 -6.92
CA PRO A 146 17.99 2.38 -7.36
C PRO A 146 18.30 1.09 -6.58
N SER A 147 17.50 0.77 -5.56
CA SER A 147 17.69 -0.38 -4.66
C SER A 147 16.37 -1.10 -4.39
N VAL A 148 16.48 -2.36 -3.98
CA VAL A 148 15.39 -3.19 -3.44
C VAL A 148 15.26 -3.04 -1.92
N ASP A 149 16.01 -2.13 -1.31
CA ASP A 149 15.98 -1.89 0.12
C ASP A 149 14.83 -0.95 0.53
N CYS A 150 14.46 -1.03 1.80
CA CYS A 150 13.53 -0.15 2.47
C CYS A 150 14.01 0.15 3.90
N GLY A 151 13.42 1.15 4.55
CA GLY A 151 13.74 1.53 5.92
C GLY A 151 12.50 1.69 6.79
N LEU A 152 12.69 1.77 8.13
CA LEU A 152 11.72 2.07 9.19
C LEU A 152 10.48 1.16 9.28
N MET A 153 9.67 1.13 8.22
CA MET A 153 8.49 0.27 8.09
C MET A 153 8.19 -0.01 6.62
N VAL A 154 7.69 -1.20 6.33
CA VAL A 154 7.10 -1.51 5.03
C VAL A 154 5.95 -2.52 5.19
N ASN A 155 4.86 -2.27 4.46
CA ASN A 155 3.68 -3.13 4.38
C ASN A 155 3.58 -3.63 2.95
N LEU A 156 3.71 -4.94 2.76
CA LEU A 156 3.78 -5.58 1.45
C LEU A 156 2.71 -6.64 1.28
N PHE A 157 2.12 -6.69 0.10
CA PHE A 157 1.41 -7.83 -0.42
C PHE A 157 2.36 -8.66 -1.29
N GLY A 158 2.52 -9.93 -0.95
CA GLY A 158 3.30 -10.90 -1.69
C GLY A 158 2.42 -11.89 -2.43
N SER A 159 2.81 -12.24 -3.66
CA SER A 159 2.20 -13.32 -4.44
C SER A 159 3.19 -13.87 -5.47
N LEU A 160 2.88 -14.97 -6.14
CA LEU A 160 3.65 -15.46 -7.29
C LEU A 160 3.57 -14.52 -8.51
N GLY A 161 2.72 -13.49 -8.47
CA GLY A 161 2.56 -12.51 -9.53
C GLY A 161 1.85 -13.07 -10.77
N GLU A 162 1.06 -14.13 -10.59
CA GLU A 162 0.44 -14.89 -11.67
C GLU A 162 -0.89 -14.28 -12.10
N PRO A 163 -1.31 -14.52 -13.36
CA PRO A 163 -2.70 -14.36 -13.74
C PRO A 163 -3.60 -15.25 -12.88
N GLY A 164 -4.85 -14.83 -12.73
CA GLY A 164 -5.84 -15.58 -11.97
C GLY A 164 -7.02 -14.68 -11.58
N PRO A 165 -8.01 -15.23 -10.87
CA PRO A 165 -9.15 -14.46 -10.44
C PRO A 165 -8.75 -13.41 -9.40
N VAL A 166 -9.27 -12.20 -9.54
CA VAL A 166 -9.07 -11.07 -8.63
C VAL A 166 -10.39 -10.31 -8.44
N LEU A 167 -10.48 -9.55 -7.34
CA LEU A 167 -11.55 -8.59 -7.13
C LEU A 167 -11.29 -7.35 -7.99
N LYS A 168 -12.16 -7.09 -8.96
CA LYS A 168 -12.24 -5.81 -9.65
C LYS A 168 -13.25 -4.91 -8.95
N ILE A 169 -12.81 -3.73 -8.53
CA ILE A 169 -13.66 -2.69 -7.94
C ILE A 169 -13.58 -1.44 -8.82
N THR A 170 -14.73 -0.92 -9.23
CA THR A 170 -14.83 0.40 -9.86
C THR A 170 -15.77 1.28 -9.05
N ALA A 171 -15.42 2.54 -8.85
CA ALA A 171 -16.24 3.49 -8.11
C ALA A 171 -16.11 4.89 -8.73
N ARG A 172 -17.23 5.58 -8.94
CA ARG A 172 -17.27 6.94 -9.50
C ARG A 172 -18.23 7.79 -8.71
N LYS A 173 -17.89 9.08 -8.63
CA LYS A 173 -18.69 10.13 -8.01
C LYS A 173 -19.03 9.84 -6.56
N ARG A 174 -18.18 10.28 -5.63
CA ARG A 174 -18.41 10.08 -4.21
C ARG A 174 -19.60 10.91 -3.74
N LYS A 175 -20.59 10.24 -3.16
CA LYS A 175 -21.78 10.85 -2.53
C LYS A 175 -21.82 10.66 -1.00
N GLY A 176 -21.03 9.72 -0.47
CA GLY A 176 -20.94 9.44 0.94
C GLY A 176 -19.83 10.21 1.65
N GLN A 177 -19.76 10.01 2.97
CA GLN A 177 -18.83 10.71 3.85
C GLN A 177 -17.42 10.10 3.84
N GLU A 178 -17.27 8.85 3.38
CA GLU A 178 -16.00 8.16 3.39
C GLU A 178 -15.13 8.64 2.22
N LYS A 179 -14.13 9.47 2.51
CA LYS A 179 -13.32 10.12 1.47
C LYS A 179 -12.21 9.22 0.95
N SER A 180 -11.75 8.25 1.75
CA SER A 180 -10.70 7.31 1.35
C SER A 180 -11.33 6.09 0.68
N PHE A 181 -10.89 5.81 -0.55
CA PHE A 181 -11.36 4.65 -1.30
C PHE A 181 -10.98 3.33 -0.61
N SER A 182 -9.72 3.21 -0.17
CA SER A 182 -9.26 2.02 0.55
C SER A 182 -9.86 1.91 1.96
N GLU A 183 -10.17 3.03 2.63
CA GLU A 183 -10.86 3.00 3.93
C GLU A 183 -12.32 2.58 3.78
N CYS A 184 -13.00 2.97 2.69
CA CYS A 184 -14.35 2.52 2.37
C CYS A 184 -14.42 1.00 2.23
N ILE A 185 -13.48 0.41 1.49
CA ILE A 185 -13.34 -1.04 1.34
C ILE A 185 -13.10 -1.68 2.71
N ARG A 186 -12.10 -1.17 3.44
CA ARG A 186 -11.70 -1.70 4.75
C ARG A 186 -12.83 -1.69 5.77
N LYS A 187 -13.57 -0.58 5.88
CA LYS A 187 -14.74 -0.46 6.77
C LYS A 187 -15.87 -1.38 6.35
N GLY A 188 -16.10 -1.55 5.06
CA GLY A 188 -17.06 -2.53 4.54
C GLY A 188 -16.74 -3.96 4.97
N LEU A 189 -15.45 -4.36 4.88
CA LEU A 189 -14.99 -5.66 5.35
C LEU A 189 -15.11 -5.80 6.88
N HIS A 190 -14.72 -4.78 7.63
CA HIS A 190 -14.82 -4.80 9.10
C HIS A 190 -16.27 -4.93 9.56
N ALA A 191 -17.19 -4.19 8.95
CA ALA A 191 -18.62 -4.28 9.25
C ALA A 191 -19.20 -5.68 8.99
N ALA A 192 -18.69 -6.40 7.99
CA ALA A 192 -19.16 -7.73 7.63
C ALA A 192 -18.54 -8.86 8.47
N TYR A 193 -17.25 -8.75 8.83
CA TYR A 193 -16.48 -9.85 9.41
C TYR A 193 -16.05 -9.63 10.86
N GLY A 194 -16.11 -8.38 11.34
CA GLY A 194 -15.71 -7.99 12.70
C GLY A 194 -14.23 -8.28 13.01
N ASP A 195 -13.91 -8.26 14.29
CA ASP A 195 -12.53 -8.47 14.79
C ASP A 195 -12.13 -9.94 14.87
N LEU A 196 -13.10 -10.86 14.81
CA LEU A 196 -12.88 -12.30 14.96
C LEU A 196 -12.45 -12.99 13.66
N ARG A 197 -12.74 -12.38 12.51
CA ARG A 197 -12.36 -12.89 11.19
C ARG A 197 -11.67 -11.79 10.39
N THR A 198 -10.39 -11.59 10.65
CA THR A 198 -9.56 -10.66 9.88
C THR A 198 -9.54 -11.06 8.40
N VAL A 199 -9.82 -10.08 7.54
CA VAL A 199 -9.64 -10.15 6.09
C VAL A 199 -8.54 -9.16 5.72
N SER A 200 -7.53 -9.63 5.00
CA SER A 200 -6.41 -8.80 4.56
C SER A 200 -6.35 -8.78 3.04
N LEU A 201 -6.40 -7.58 2.46
CA LEU A 201 -6.31 -7.39 1.02
C LEU A 201 -5.00 -6.71 0.66
N GLY A 202 -4.50 -7.07 -0.53
CA GLY A 202 -3.41 -6.35 -1.17
C GLY A 202 -3.63 -6.28 -2.67
N GLY A 203 -3.12 -5.22 -3.29
CA GLY A 203 -3.39 -4.96 -4.69
C GLY A 203 -3.03 -3.56 -5.14
N VAL A 204 -3.63 -3.17 -6.26
CA VAL A 204 -3.41 -1.88 -6.90
C VAL A 204 -4.76 -1.23 -7.22
N PHE A 205 -4.83 0.08 -7.07
CA PHE A 205 -5.89 0.89 -7.65
C PHE A 205 -5.33 2.10 -8.36
N VAL A 206 -6.10 2.66 -9.29
CA VAL A 206 -5.78 3.90 -9.97
C VAL A 206 -6.87 4.93 -9.67
N VAL A 207 -6.45 6.10 -9.23
CA VAL A 207 -7.30 7.30 -9.24
C VAL A 207 -7.32 7.79 -10.69
N LYS A 208 -8.28 7.33 -11.50
CA LYS A 208 -8.32 7.57 -12.95
C LYS A 208 -8.61 9.03 -13.28
N SER A 209 -9.50 9.65 -12.51
CA SER A 209 -9.82 11.07 -12.60
C SER A 209 -10.11 11.64 -11.21
N GLY A 210 -10.04 12.96 -11.13
CA GLY A 210 -10.22 13.70 -9.90
C GLY A 210 -8.91 13.97 -9.17
N LYS A 211 -9.01 14.54 -7.98
CA LYS A 211 -7.90 15.02 -7.18
C LYS A 211 -7.89 14.40 -5.79
N ALA A 212 -6.73 13.95 -5.33
CA ALA A 212 -6.57 13.36 -4.00
C ALA A 212 -5.44 14.02 -3.21
N LEU A 213 -5.52 13.91 -1.89
CA LEU A 213 -4.53 14.38 -0.93
C LEU A 213 -3.51 13.28 -0.64
N TYR A 214 -2.27 13.68 -0.62
CA TYR A 214 -1.12 12.84 -0.31
C TYR A 214 -0.23 13.54 0.71
N HIS A 215 0.58 12.78 1.44
CA HIS A 215 1.72 13.34 2.14
C HIS A 215 3.03 12.77 1.60
N VAL A 216 4.09 13.56 1.75
CA VAL A 216 5.48 13.13 1.53
C VAL A 216 6.27 13.58 2.75
N MET A 217 6.89 12.64 3.44
CA MET A 217 7.82 12.95 4.52
C MET A 217 9.02 13.74 3.96
N PRO A 218 9.34 14.92 4.51
CA PRO A 218 10.62 15.57 4.23
C PRO A 218 11.76 14.80 4.93
N ASP A 219 12.98 15.32 4.86
CA ASP A 219 14.12 14.68 5.51
C ASP A 219 13.94 14.58 7.04
N PHE A 220 14.69 13.68 7.66
CA PHE A 220 14.56 13.39 9.08
C PHE A 220 14.71 14.64 9.95
N PRO A 221 13.92 14.77 11.03
CA PRO A 221 14.01 15.94 11.89
C PRO A 221 15.38 15.95 12.60
N SER A 222 15.94 17.15 12.79
CA SER A 222 17.20 17.33 13.53
C SER A 222 17.05 17.09 15.04
N GLN A 223 15.82 17.03 15.54
CA GLN A 223 15.48 16.83 16.96
C GLN A 223 14.36 15.78 17.07
N PRO A 224 14.28 15.02 18.18
CA PRO A 224 13.17 14.10 18.41
C PRO A 224 11.80 14.78 18.39
N PHE A 225 10.78 14.07 17.93
CA PHE A 225 9.38 14.49 18.04
C PHE A 225 8.92 14.41 19.50
N ASN A 226 8.26 15.44 20.02
CA ASN A 226 7.72 15.44 21.38
C ASN A 226 6.32 14.81 21.46
N GLY A 227 5.66 14.62 20.32
CA GLY A 227 4.33 14.06 20.25
C GLY A 227 3.79 13.99 18.83
N ARG A 228 2.57 13.46 18.68
CA ARG A 228 1.95 13.25 17.36
C ARG A 228 1.81 14.54 16.54
N LYS A 229 1.50 15.66 17.20
CA LYS A 229 1.37 16.97 16.54
C LYS A 229 2.66 17.41 15.86
N ASP A 230 3.83 17.06 16.40
CA ASP A 230 5.12 17.40 15.78
C ASP A 230 5.32 16.62 14.48
N VAL A 231 4.88 15.35 14.45
CA VAL A 231 4.88 14.54 13.22
C VAL A 231 3.94 15.16 12.19
N ASP A 232 2.70 15.50 12.59
CA ASP A 232 1.70 16.06 11.68
C ASP A 232 2.15 17.42 11.09
N ASN A 233 2.88 18.24 11.87
CA ASN A 233 3.47 19.50 11.40
C ASN A 233 4.71 19.30 10.52
N TRP A 234 5.43 18.19 10.69
CA TRP A 234 6.61 17.86 9.90
C TRP A 234 6.24 17.29 8.53
N LEU A 235 5.13 16.55 8.43
CA LEU A 235 4.64 16.05 7.15
C LEU A 235 4.30 17.19 6.18
N THR A 236 4.66 17.02 4.91
CA THR A 236 4.25 17.93 3.85
C THR A 236 3.08 17.31 3.10
N PHE A 237 2.03 18.10 2.83
CA PHE A 237 0.80 17.63 2.19
C PHE A 237 0.65 18.23 0.79
N HIS A 238 0.26 17.41 -0.17
CA HIS A 238 0.19 17.75 -1.59
C HIS A 238 -1.08 17.17 -2.20
N ASP A 239 -1.65 17.86 -3.19
CA ASP A 239 -2.76 17.33 -3.97
C ASP A 239 -2.37 17.14 -5.44
N PHE A 240 -2.79 16.01 -6.00
CA PHE A 240 -2.48 15.66 -7.39
C PHE A 240 -3.75 15.20 -8.10
N ASN A 241 -3.83 15.53 -9.40
CA ASN A 241 -4.85 14.99 -10.27
C ASN A 241 -4.48 13.58 -10.72
N GLY A 242 -5.48 12.73 -10.95
CA GLY A 242 -5.32 11.46 -11.66
C GLY A 242 -4.85 11.65 -13.10
N PRO A 243 -4.25 10.62 -13.74
CA PRO A 243 -4.14 9.25 -13.24
C PRO A 243 -2.96 9.01 -12.27
N ILE A 244 -3.26 8.51 -11.07
CA ILE A 244 -2.26 8.12 -10.05
C ILE A 244 -2.43 6.63 -9.72
N VAL A 245 -1.35 5.85 -9.79
CA VAL A 245 -1.30 4.44 -9.40
C VAL A 245 -1.02 4.34 -7.91
N CYS A 246 -1.80 3.54 -7.20
CA CYS A 246 -1.74 3.36 -5.77
C CYS A 246 -1.63 1.89 -5.40
N LEU A 247 -0.57 1.55 -4.67
CA LEU A 247 -0.29 0.21 -4.18
C LEU A 247 -0.73 0.15 -2.72
N SER A 248 -1.61 -0.78 -2.40
CA SER A 248 -2.33 -0.76 -1.13
C SER A 248 -2.29 -2.11 -0.44
N VAL A 249 -2.09 -2.05 0.87
CA VAL A 249 -2.27 -3.15 1.82
C VAL A 249 -3.24 -2.68 2.90
N LEU A 250 -4.28 -3.47 3.15
CA LEU A 250 -5.29 -3.14 4.16
C LEU A 250 -5.79 -4.39 4.90
N HIS A 251 -6.18 -4.19 6.15
CA HIS A 251 -6.68 -5.21 7.05
C HIS A 251 -8.03 -4.77 7.62
N SER A 252 -9.02 -5.65 7.62
CA SER A 252 -10.31 -5.34 8.27
C SER A 252 -10.15 -5.12 9.78
N ALA A 253 -9.27 -5.88 10.43
CA ALA A 253 -8.93 -5.81 11.85
C ALA A 253 -7.51 -6.34 12.12
N ASP A 254 -6.89 -5.92 13.22
CA ASP A 254 -5.70 -6.59 13.77
C ASP A 254 -6.14 -7.89 14.46
N PRO A 255 -5.69 -9.08 14.01
CA PRO A 255 -6.15 -10.34 14.59
C PRO A 255 -5.89 -10.42 16.10
N GLY A 256 -6.97 -10.50 16.88
CA GLY A 256 -6.90 -10.51 18.34
C GLY A 256 -6.34 -9.22 18.96
N ASN A 257 -6.08 -8.18 18.16
CA ASN A 257 -5.32 -6.99 18.56
C ASN A 257 -3.90 -7.34 19.08
N GLU A 258 -3.30 -8.42 18.56
CA GLU A 258 -2.05 -8.97 19.07
C GLU A 258 -0.84 -8.65 18.20
N MET A 259 -1.01 -8.38 16.90
CA MET A 259 0.11 -8.26 15.97
C MET A 259 0.65 -6.83 15.85
N GLY A 260 -0.13 -5.82 16.24
CA GLY A 260 0.21 -4.40 16.09
C GLY A 260 0.35 -4.02 14.62
N LEU A 261 -0.65 -4.36 13.81
CA LEU A 261 -0.65 -4.14 12.37
C LEU A 261 -0.84 -2.67 12.01
N ARG A 262 -0.21 -2.25 10.91
CA ARG A 262 -0.65 -1.05 10.20
C ARG A 262 -1.91 -1.40 9.41
N ILE A 263 -3.06 -1.08 10.00
CA ILE A 263 -4.40 -1.43 9.50
C ILE A 263 -4.64 -1.04 8.02
N GLU A 264 -4.01 0.03 7.55
CA GLU A 264 -4.09 0.47 6.16
C GLU A 264 -2.83 1.26 5.78
N HIS A 265 -2.28 0.96 4.61
CA HIS A 265 -1.13 1.66 4.06
C HIS A 265 -1.16 1.67 2.52
N THR A 266 -1.20 2.86 1.94
CA THR A 266 -1.29 3.04 0.49
C THR A 266 -0.29 4.10 0.03
N HIS A 267 0.67 3.71 -0.80
CA HIS A 267 1.61 4.64 -1.45
C HIS A 267 1.39 4.65 -2.95
N CYS A 268 1.59 5.83 -3.54
CA CYS A 268 1.20 6.09 -4.91
C CYS A 268 2.28 6.80 -5.71
N PHE A 269 2.20 6.65 -7.04
CA PHE A 269 3.06 7.32 -8.01
C PHE A 269 2.28 7.60 -9.30
N SER A 270 2.76 8.60 -10.06
CA SER A 270 2.14 8.99 -11.33
C SER A 270 2.13 7.84 -12.34
N ALA A 271 0.98 7.65 -13.00
CA ALA A 271 0.87 6.72 -14.13
C ALA A 271 1.55 7.26 -15.41
N THR A 272 1.83 8.56 -15.47
CA THR A 272 2.31 9.27 -16.67
C THR A 272 3.77 9.74 -16.55
N GLY A 273 4.42 9.47 -15.42
CA GLY A 273 5.81 9.89 -15.16
C GLY A 273 5.97 11.32 -14.64
N GLU A 274 4.87 11.94 -14.20
CA GLU A 274 4.92 13.22 -13.49
C GLU A 274 5.48 13.07 -12.06
N ASN A 275 5.98 14.17 -11.50
CA ASN A 275 6.43 14.26 -10.10
C ASN A 275 5.25 14.33 -9.12
N SER A 276 4.37 13.33 -9.19
CA SER A 276 3.14 13.23 -8.41
C SER A 276 3.08 11.87 -7.72
N GLY A 277 2.95 11.85 -6.40
CA GLY A 277 2.95 10.61 -5.61
C GLY A 277 3.12 10.87 -4.11
N GLY A 278 3.26 9.79 -3.35
CA GLY A 278 3.41 9.82 -1.89
C GLY A 278 2.41 8.92 -1.18
N HIS A 279 2.22 9.15 0.10
CA HIS A 279 1.24 8.43 0.92
C HIS A 279 -0.17 8.96 0.69
N TYR A 280 -1.08 8.12 0.21
CA TYR A 280 -2.47 8.49 -0.06
C TYR A 280 -3.28 8.67 1.23
N HIS A 281 -4.09 9.73 1.28
CA HIS A 281 -5.09 9.93 2.32
C HIS A 281 -6.50 9.70 1.79
N TYR A 282 -6.97 10.55 0.87
CA TYR A 282 -8.36 10.54 0.39
C TYR A 282 -8.55 11.46 -0.82
N ASP A 283 -9.66 11.33 -1.55
CA ASP A 283 -10.05 12.35 -2.54
C ASP A 283 -10.62 13.63 -1.91
N LEU A 284 -10.50 14.75 -2.63
CA LEU A 284 -10.94 16.06 -2.16
C LEU A 284 -12.43 16.31 -2.48
N ASP A 285 -13.11 17.11 -1.65
CA ASP A 285 -14.53 17.41 -1.85
C ASP A 285 -14.82 18.15 -3.18
N VAL A 286 -13.86 18.96 -3.64
CA VAL A 286 -13.95 19.65 -4.95
C VAL A 286 -14.02 18.69 -6.14
N THR A 287 -13.64 17.43 -5.95
CA THR A 287 -13.65 16.40 -6.99
C THR A 287 -14.69 15.31 -6.73
N ALA A 288 -15.55 15.44 -5.71
CA ALA A 288 -16.49 14.40 -5.33
C ALA A 288 -17.33 13.93 -6.52
N GLU A 289 -17.78 14.83 -7.39
CA GLU A 289 -18.60 14.54 -8.58
C GLU A 289 -17.81 14.03 -9.81
N THR A 290 -16.48 13.98 -9.75
CA THR A 290 -15.62 13.64 -10.89
C THR A 290 -14.57 12.58 -10.58
N VAL A 291 -14.42 12.18 -9.32
CA VAL A 291 -13.49 11.14 -8.91
C VAL A 291 -13.90 9.79 -9.49
N GLU A 292 -12.92 9.06 -10.04
CA GLU A 292 -13.10 7.72 -10.58
C GLU A 292 -11.94 6.82 -10.13
N TYR A 293 -12.28 5.66 -9.60
CA TYR A 293 -11.36 4.63 -9.16
C TYR A 293 -11.56 3.34 -9.96
N GLU A 294 -10.46 2.68 -10.26
CA GLU A 294 -10.44 1.29 -10.74
C GLU A 294 -9.37 0.52 -9.97
N ALA A 295 -9.73 -0.64 -9.42
CA ALA A 295 -8.86 -1.41 -8.56
C ALA A 295 -8.90 -2.91 -8.87
N TYR A 296 -7.77 -3.56 -8.59
CA TYR A 296 -7.60 -5.00 -8.59
C TYR A 296 -6.97 -5.43 -7.26
N PHE A 297 -7.68 -6.25 -6.50
CA PHE A 297 -7.25 -6.76 -5.20
C PHE A 297 -7.31 -8.29 -5.14
N ASN A 298 -6.46 -8.86 -4.31
CA ASN A 298 -6.54 -10.25 -3.91
C ASN A 298 -6.45 -10.38 -2.38
N THR A 299 -6.80 -11.54 -1.84
CA THR A 299 -6.90 -11.79 -0.41
C THR A 299 -5.73 -12.64 0.07
N ALA A 300 -5.08 -12.20 1.15
CA ALA A 300 -3.95 -12.94 1.71
C ALA A 300 -4.42 -14.13 2.54
N LYS A 301 -3.61 -15.20 2.53
CA LYS A 301 -3.84 -16.43 3.30
C LYS A 301 -3.06 -16.46 4.62
N VAL A 302 -2.03 -15.62 4.74
CA VAL A 302 -1.17 -15.54 5.94
C VAL A 302 -0.66 -14.12 6.11
N ILE A 303 -0.62 -13.63 7.34
CA ILE A 303 0.08 -12.40 7.73
C ILE A 303 1.40 -12.76 8.40
N TYR A 304 2.47 -12.10 7.98
CA TYR A 304 3.79 -12.19 8.59
C TYR A 304 4.11 -10.84 9.22
N ARG A 305 4.16 -10.80 10.55
CA ARG A 305 4.67 -9.65 11.28
C ARG A 305 6.15 -9.84 11.52
N ILE A 306 6.95 -8.98 10.92
CA ILE A 306 8.41 -9.09 10.91
C ILE A 306 9.00 -7.94 11.71
N ASP A 307 9.90 -8.28 12.63
CA ASP A 307 10.73 -7.31 13.35
C ASP A 307 9.89 -6.16 13.94
N ARG A 308 8.81 -6.54 14.64
CA ARG A 308 7.83 -5.60 15.19
C ARG A 308 8.52 -4.55 16.03
N ALA A 309 8.38 -3.30 15.61
CA ALA A 309 8.83 -2.17 16.40
C ALA A 309 7.95 -2.01 17.64
N THR A 310 8.57 -1.92 18.81
CA THR A 310 7.91 -1.58 20.07
C THR A 310 8.22 -0.13 20.40
N ALA A 311 7.23 0.61 20.90
CA ALA A 311 7.52 1.90 21.53
C ALA A 311 8.47 1.66 22.71
N ALA A 312 9.52 2.48 22.81
CA ALA A 312 10.42 2.50 23.96
C ALA A 312 9.73 3.13 25.18
#